data_AF-A0A6V8NUS7-F1
#
_entry.id   AF-A0A6V8NUS7-F1
#
_cell.length_a   1.000
_cell.length_b   1.000
_cell.length_c   1.000
_cell.angle_alpha   90.00
_cell.angle_beta   90.00
_cell.angle_gamma   90.00
#
_symmetry.space_group_name_H-M   'P 1'
#
loop_
_entity.id
_entity.type
_entity.pdbx_description
1 polymer ?
#
loop_
_entity_poly.entity_id
_entity_poly.type
_entity_poly.pdbx_seq_one_letter_code
_entity_poly.pdbx_strand_id
1 'polypeptide(L)' 'MVFVAPLHHGTNGRVIFDLIIREGKRIVDLELDFREGRAHPVRAKEGLEHYLDLVNHASGDKDL' A
#
# COMPACT_ATOMS: atom_id res chain seq x y z
N MET A 1 -17.17 -12.94 -8.67
CA MET A 1 -15.88 -12.26 -8.41
C MET A 1 -14.78 -13.27 -8.65
N VAL A 2 -13.85 -12.97 -9.55
CA VAL A 2 -12.71 -13.86 -9.87
C VAL A 2 -11.45 -13.09 -9.49
N PHE A 3 -10.56 -13.72 -8.74
CA PHE A 3 -9.27 -13.16 -8.35
C PHE A 3 -8.20 -14.25 -8.39
N VAL A 4 -6.95 -13.85 -8.63
CA VAL A 4 -5.76 -14.71 -8.58
C VAL A 4 -4.69 -14.01 -7.76
N ALA A 5 -3.86 -14.79 -7.07
CA ALA A 5 -2.72 -14.23 -6.36
C ALA A 5 -1.65 -13.77 -7.35
N PRO A 6 -1.13 -12.53 -7.24
CA PRO A 6 -0.03 -12.08 -8.07
C PRO A 6 1.27 -12.78 -7.68
N LEU A 7 2.22 -12.84 -8.61
CA LEU A 7 3.58 -13.28 -8.32
C LEU A 7 4.26 -12.26 -7.41
N HIS A 8 4.78 -12.71 -6.27
CA HIS A 8 5.27 -11.84 -5.20
C HIS A 8 6.32 -10.84 -5.71
N HIS A 9 7.28 -11.26 -6.53
CA HIS A 9 8.35 -10.41 -7.07
C HIS A 9 8.04 -9.80 -8.46
N GLY A 10 6.91 -10.16 -9.06
CA GLY A 10 6.56 -9.76 -10.43
C GLY A 10 5.90 -8.38 -10.54
N THR A 11 5.50 -7.79 -9.41
CA THR A 11 4.66 -6.59 -9.40
C THR A 11 5.52 -5.34 -9.49
N ASN A 12 5.37 -4.60 -10.58
CA ASN A 12 6.04 -3.33 -10.82
C ASN A 12 5.05 -2.29 -11.36
N GLY A 13 5.23 -1.03 -10.98
CA GLY A 13 4.45 0.10 -11.50
C GLY A 13 3.71 0.89 -10.43
N ARG A 14 2.96 1.90 -10.88
CA ARG A 14 2.30 2.86 -10.00
C ARG A 14 0.82 2.59 -9.88
N VAL A 15 0.31 2.63 -8.65
CA VAL A 15 -1.12 2.50 -8.34
C VAL A 15 -1.57 3.70 -7.54
N ILE A 16 -2.76 4.19 -7.83
CA ILE A 16 -3.44 5.23 -7.06
C ILE A 16 -4.70 4.60 -6.48
N PHE A 17 -4.85 4.66 -5.16
CA PHE A 17 -6.05 4.26 -4.46
C PHE A 17 -6.86 5.51 -4.12
N ASP A 18 -8.06 5.62 -4.69
CA ASP A 18 -8.92 6.79 -4.50
C ASP A 18 -9.34 6.97 -3.03
N LEU A 19 -9.63 5.86 -2.34
CA LEU A 19 -10.09 5.87 -0.97
C LEU A 19 -9.77 4.58 -0.24
N ILE A 20 -9.17 4.72 0.94
CA ILE A 20 -9.00 3.63 1.91
C ILE A 20 -9.66 4.07 3.22
N ILE A 21 -10.51 3.21 3.78
CA ILE A 21 -11.14 3.42 5.08
C ILE A 21 -10.80 2.22 5.97
N ARG A 22 -10.17 2.49 7.12
CA ARG A 22 -9.82 1.46 8.10
C ARG A 22 -9.96 2.03 9.50
N GLU A 23 -10.72 1.35 10.37
CA GLU A 23 -10.89 1.73 11.78
C GLU A 23 -11.32 3.21 11.96
N GLY A 24 -12.14 3.74 11.05
CA GLY A 24 -12.57 5.13 11.05
C GLY A 24 -11.52 6.13 10.54
N LYS A 25 -10.29 5.71 10.29
CA LYS A 25 -9.25 6.50 9.64
C LYS A 25 -9.42 6.44 8.12
N ARG A 26 -9.24 7.59 7.47
CA ARG A 26 -9.39 7.76 6.04
C ARG A 26 -8.05 8.08 5.41
N ILE A 27 -7.78 7.49 4.25
CA ILE A 27 -6.64 7.82 3.39
C ILE A 27 -7.22 8.11 2.00
N VAL A 28 -6.83 9.24 1.41
CA VAL A 28 -7.38 9.72 0.13
C VAL A 28 -6.27 9.91 -0.87
N ASP A 29 -6.51 9.47 -2.11
CA ASP A 29 -5.57 9.55 -3.24
C ASP A 29 -4.16 9.03 -2.86
N LEU A 30 -4.09 7.82 -2.29
CA LEU A 30 -2.82 7.19 -1.91
C LEU A 30 -2.09 6.69 -3.17
N GLU A 31 -0.91 7.23 -3.42
CA GLU A 31 -0.05 6.83 -4.52
C GLU A 31 1.05 5.90 -4.01
N LEU A 32 1.09 4.68 -4.56
CA LEU A 32 2.11 3.67 -4.29
C LEU A 32 2.90 3.36 -5.56
N ASP A 33 4.21 3.26 -5.41
CA ASP A 33 5.12 2.74 -6.42
C ASP A 33 5.56 1.33 -6.03
N PHE A 34 5.22 0.34 -6.85
CA PHE A 34 5.63 -1.04 -6.66
C PHE A 34 6.92 -1.30 -7.41
N ARG A 35 7.93 -1.81 -6.70
CA ARG A 35 9.22 -2.22 -7.27
C ARG A 35 9.59 -3.59 -6.72
N GLU A 36 9.77 -4.56 -7.61
CA GLU A 36 10.10 -5.95 -7.27
C GLU A 36 9.14 -6.57 -6.24
N GLY A 37 7.85 -6.22 -6.35
CA GLY A 37 6.82 -6.68 -5.40
C GLY A 37 6.62 -5.84 -4.16
N ARG A 38 7.51 -4.88 -3.88
CA ARG A 38 7.45 -4.04 -2.67
C ARG A 38 6.74 -2.73 -2.96
N ALA A 39 5.75 -2.40 -2.13
CA ALA A 39 5.03 -1.14 -2.19
C ALA A 39 5.81 -0.02 -1.48
N HIS A 40 6.11 1.04 -2.20
CA HIS A 40 6.71 2.24 -1.66
C HIS A 40 5.70 3.38 -1.68
N PRO A 41 5.37 3.99 -0.53
CA PRO A 41 4.51 5.16 -0.51
C PRO A 41 5.21 6.33 -1.21
N VAL A 42 4.53 6.94 -2.17
CA VAL A 42 4.99 8.16 -2.83
C VAL A 42 4.39 9.38 -2.14
N ARG A 43 3.05 9.40 -2.01
CA ARG A 43 2.29 10.46 -1.36
C ARG A 43 0.85 10.02 -1.10
N ALA A 44 0.13 10.79 -0.30
CA ALA A 44 -1.33 10.78 -0.27
C ALA A 44 -1.85 12.21 -0.20
N LYS A 45 -3.10 12.44 -0.59
CA LYS A 45 -3.77 13.73 -0.38
C LYS A 45 -4.16 13.94 1.09
N GLU A 46 -4.56 12.87 1.76
CA GLU A 46 -4.95 12.88 3.18
C GLU A 46 -4.59 11.54 3.84
N GLY A 47 -4.16 11.56 5.11
CA GLY A 47 -3.99 10.36 5.93
C GLY A 47 -2.76 9.51 5.61
N LEU A 48 -1.70 10.08 5.02
CA LEU A 48 -0.47 9.33 4.69
C LEU A 48 0.17 8.69 5.93
N GLU A 49 0.16 9.39 7.06
CA GLU A 49 0.67 8.92 8.34
C GLU A 49 -0.03 7.64 8.81
N HIS A 50 -1.33 7.50 8.55
CA HIS A 50 -2.08 6.29 8.89
C HIS A 50 -1.66 5.10 8.03
N TYR A 51 -1.29 5.35 6.77
CA TYR A 51 -0.71 4.32 5.91
C TYR A 51 0.69 3.92 6.38
N LEU A 52 1.53 4.88 6.74
CA LEU A 52 2.88 4.60 7.24
C LEU A 52 2.84 3.82 8.55
N ASP A 53 1.96 4.21 9.48
CA ASP A 53 1.71 3.47 10.71
C ASP A 53 1.26 2.03 10.41
N LEU A 54 0.33 1.85 9.47
CA LEU A 54 -0.13 0.52 9.05
C LEU A 54 1.04 -0.34 8.56
N VAL A 55 1.88 0.18 7.66
CA VAL A 55 3.02 -0.58 7.11
C VAL A 55 4.06 -0.89 8.19
N ASN A 56 4.35 0.05 9.08
CA ASN A 56 5.34 -0.13 10.16
C ASN A 56 4.91 -1.20 11.18
N HIS A 57 3.60 -1.29 11.45
CA HIS A 57 3.02 -2.26 12.38
C HIS A 57 2.56 -3.55 11.70
N ALA A 58 2.59 -3.62 10.36
CA ALA A 58 2.31 -4.85 9.64
C ALA A 58 3.39 -5.89 9.99
N SER A 59 2.94 -7.08 10.40
CA SER A 59 3.80 -8.20 10.79
C SER A 59 4.30 -9.04 9.62
N GLY A 60 4.18 -8.54 8.38
CA GLY A 60 4.78 -9.19 7.21
C GLY A 60 6.32 -9.14 7.28
N ASP A 61 6.99 -10.03 6.54
CA ASP A 61 8.45 -10.20 6.53
C ASP A 61 9.18 -8.85 6.57
N LYS A 62 9.59 -8.48 7.79
CA LYS A 62 10.61 -7.47 8.04
C LYS A 62 11.93 -8.14 7.75
N ASP A 63 12.18 -8.44 6.48
CA ASP A 63 13.48 -8.95 6.05
C ASP A 63 14.52 -7.87 6.34
N LEU A 64 15.38 -8.19 7.31
CA LEU A 64 16.69 -7.60 7.57
C LEU A 64 17.62 -7.80 6.37
#